data_AF-Q53U31-F1
#
_entry.id   AF-Q53U31-F1
#
_cell.length_a   1.000
_cell.length_b   1.000
_cell.length_c   1.000
_cell.angle_alpha   90.00
_cell.angle_beta   90.00
_cell.angle_gamma   90.00
#
_symmetry.space_group_name_H-M   'P 1'
#
loop_
_entity.id
_entity.type
_entity.pdbx_description
1 polymer ?
#
loop_
_entity_poly.entity_id
_entity_poly.type
_entity_poly.pdbx_seq_one_letter_code
_entity_poly.pdbx_strand_id
1 'polypeptide(L)'
;MAPTNISLDTFSSKEKNKLRKPIVEKMRRDRINNSIEQLKLLLGKEFHEQEPNVKLEKADILEKAVSYLQQQTSQSPNLAKLEQDYKQGFSCCLKEAVQFLCYYPENGETQMKLLNHLQAPQRLSVAPHTYIPSVSDSKQVALASTTNKIWRPW
;
A
#
# COMPACT_ATOMS: atom_id res chain seq x y z
N MET A 1 -50.36 12.84 -7.54
CA MET A 1 -49.44 13.25 -8.62
C MET A 1 -48.41 12.14 -8.76
N ALA A 2 -48.48 11.35 -9.83
CA ALA A 2 -47.60 10.19 -10.07
C ALA A 2 -46.17 10.66 -10.43
N PRO A 3 -45.11 9.90 -10.09
CA PRO A 3 -43.76 10.27 -10.49
C PRO A 3 -43.64 10.13 -12.01
N THR A 4 -43.37 11.24 -12.69
CA THR A 4 -43.12 11.24 -14.13
C THR A 4 -41.78 10.56 -14.37
N ASN A 5 -41.84 9.30 -14.80
CA ASN A 5 -40.67 8.55 -15.24
C ASN A 5 -40.20 9.17 -16.57
N ILE A 6 -39.19 10.04 -16.51
CA ILE A 6 -38.63 10.71 -17.69
C ILE A 6 -37.94 9.63 -18.53
N SER A 7 -38.64 9.16 -19.57
CA SER A 7 -38.11 8.16 -20.49
C SER A 7 -36.82 8.66 -21.13
N LEU A 8 -35.72 7.98 -20.82
CA LEU A 8 -34.37 8.36 -21.25
C LEU A 8 -34.12 8.15 -22.76
N ASP A 9 -35.10 7.59 -23.46
CA ASP A 9 -34.95 7.14 -24.85
C ASP A 9 -35.00 8.27 -25.88
N THR A 10 -35.55 9.44 -25.55
CA THR A 10 -35.72 10.57 -26.50
C THR A 10 -34.50 11.53 -26.57
N PHE A 11 -33.48 11.36 -25.72
CA PHE A 11 -32.36 12.31 -25.65
C PHE A 11 -31.20 11.97 -26.60
N SER A 12 -30.57 12.99 -27.19
CA SER A 12 -29.36 12.84 -28.01
C SER A 12 -28.19 12.30 -27.18
N SER A 13 -27.25 11.57 -27.78
CA SER A 13 -26.08 10.99 -27.08
C SER A 13 -25.28 12.01 -26.28
N LYS A 14 -25.27 13.29 -26.70
CA LYS A 14 -24.63 14.40 -25.97
C LYS A 14 -25.40 14.78 -24.70
N GLU A 15 -26.73 14.73 -24.71
CA GLU A 15 -27.59 15.02 -23.55
C GLU A 15 -27.61 13.85 -22.56
N LYS A 16 -27.63 12.62 -23.08
CA LYS A 16 -27.42 11.39 -22.27
C LYS A 16 -26.08 11.43 -21.53
N ASN A 17 -25.02 11.95 -22.14
CA ASN A 17 -23.72 12.12 -21.47
C ASN A 17 -23.76 13.23 -20.39
N LYS A 18 -24.40 14.37 -20.69
CA LYS A 18 -24.62 15.46 -19.72
C LYS A 18 -25.42 15.04 -18.49
N LEU A 19 -26.32 14.05 -18.61
CA LEU A 19 -27.10 13.50 -17.49
C LEU A 19 -26.42 12.31 -16.79
N ARG A 20 -25.59 11.53 -17.49
CA ARG A 20 -24.83 10.42 -16.89
C ARG A 20 -23.68 10.91 -15.99
N LYS A 21 -22.99 11.99 -16.38
CA LYS A 21 -21.91 12.60 -15.59
C LYS A 21 -22.32 12.97 -14.16
N PRO A 22 -23.44 13.69 -13.91
CA PRO A 22 -23.87 14.02 -12.54
C PRO A 22 -24.28 12.79 -11.73
N ILE A 23 -24.83 11.74 -12.37
CA ILE A 23 -25.16 10.49 -11.68
C ILE A 23 -23.91 9.75 -11.22
N VAL A 24 -22.91 9.60 -12.09
CA VAL A 24 -21.64 8.94 -11.76
C VAL A 24 -20.89 9.70 -10.66
N GLU A 25 -20.87 11.03 -10.74
CA GLU A 25 -20.23 11.85 -9.70
C GLU A 25 -20.98 11.78 -8.37
N LYS A 26 -22.32 11.72 -8.40
CA LYS A 26 -23.13 11.46 -7.20
C LYS A 26 -22.76 10.12 -6.57
N MET A 27 -22.74 9.03 -7.34
CA MET A 27 -22.33 7.70 -6.86
C MET A 27 -20.92 7.71 -6.27
N ARG A 28 -20.00 8.46 -6.88
CA ARG A 28 -18.65 8.60 -6.36
C ARG A 28 -18.62 9.32 -5.01
N ARG A 29 -19.33 10.43 -4.87
CA ARG A 29 -19.45 11.19 -3.61
C ARG A 29 -20.09 10.32 -2.53
N ASP A 30 -21.14 9.59 -2.87
CA ASP A 30 -21.83 8.68 -1.96
C ASP A 30 -20.88 7.58 -1.47
N ARG A 31 -20.09 6.99 -2.38
CA ARG A 31 -19.05 6.01 -2.01
C ARG A 31 -18.01 6.61 -1.06
N ILE A 32 -17.49 7.80 -1.35
CA ILE A 32 -16.50 8.47 -0.49
C ILE A 32 -17.09 8.75 0.89
N ASN A 33 -18.31 9.26 0.95
CA ASN A 33 -18.99 9.54 2.22
C ASN A 33 -19.19 8.25 3.03
N ASN A 34 -19.62 7.17 2.39
CA ASN A 34 -19.76 5.87 3.03
C ASN A 34 -18.42 5.35 3.58
N SER A 35 -17.33 5.46 2.81
CA SER A 35 -16.00 5.08 3.29
C SER A 35 -15.52 5.91 4.48
N ILE A 36 -15.85 7.21 4.52
CA ILE A 36 -15.52 8.08 5.67
C ILE A 36 -16.34 7.67 6.91
N GLU A 37 -17.61 7.31 6.74
CA GLU A 37 -18.44 6.78 7.84
C GLU A 37 -17.92 5.44 8.36
N GLN A 38 -17.53 4.53 7.46
CA GLN A 38 -16.87 3.28 7.84
C GLN A 38 -15.57 3.52 8.62
N LEU A 39 -14.77 4.49 8.19
CA LEU A 39 -13.53 4.86 8.86
C LEU A 39 -13.78 5.37 10.28
N LYS A 40 -14.83 6.19 10.49
CA LYS A 40 -15.27 6.63 11.81
C LYS A 40 -15.62 5.45 12.73
N LEU A 41 -16.29 4.42 12.20
CA LEU A 41 -16.64 3.23 12.99
C LEU A 41 -15.40 2.39 13.35
N LEU A 42 -14.48 2.19 12.40
CA LEU A 42 -13.25 1.43 12.62
C LEU A 42 -12.33 2.08 13.66
N LEU A 43 -12.22 3.40 13.62
CA LEU A 43 -11.45 4.22 14.55
C LEU A 43 -12.23 4.59 15.82
N GLY A 44 -13.39 3.97 16.04
CA GLY A 44 -14.32 4.38 17.09
C GLY A 44 -13.69 4.38 18.48
N LYS A 45 -12.80 3.42 18.78
CA LYS A 45 -12.11 3.34 20.09
C LYS A 45 -11.20 4.55 20.31
N GLU A 46 -10.49 4.94 19.27
CA GLU A 46 -9.53 6.04 19.27
C GLU A 46 -10.22 7.41 19.39
N PHE A 47 -11.51 7.52 19.04
CA PHE A 47 -12.33 8.72 19.24
C PHE A 47 -13.04 8.76 20.60
N HIS A 48 -13.49 7.61 21.12
CA HIS A 48 -14.20 7.55 22.41
C HIS A 48 -13.33 7.98 23.60
N GLU A 49 -12.01 7.80 23.52
CA GLU A 49 -11.08 8.28 24.55
C GLU A 49 -10.97 9.81 24.61
N GLN A 50 -11.31 10.52 23.52
CA GLN A 50 -11.20 11.97 23.45
C GLN A 50 -12.53 12.67 23.68
N GLU A 51 -13.61 12.30 22.97
CA GLU A 51 -14.97 12.84 23.21
C GLU A 51 -16.09 11.91 22.68
N PRO A 52 -16.86 11.24 23.56
CA PRO A 52 -17.86 10.25 23.13
C PRO A 52 -19.13 10.85 22.47
N ASN A 53 -19.38 12.16 22.60
CA ASN A 53 -20.64 12.78 22.19
C ASN A 53 -20.50 13.96 21.21
N VAL A 54 -19.29 14.23 20.71
CA VAL A 54 -19.08 15.33 19.75
C VAL A 54 -19.23 14.84 18.32
N LYS A 55 -19.91 15.65 17.50
CA LYS A 55 -20.10 15.40 16.09
C LYS A 55 -18.77 15.59 15.38
N LEU A 56 -18.02 14.49 15.22
CA LEU A 56 -16.75 14.48 14.48
C LEU A 56 -16.93 15.07 13.07
N GLU A 57 -16.09 16.04 12.73
CA GLU A 57 -16.03 16.58 11.37
C GLU A 57 -15.27 15.60 10.46
N LYS A 58 -15.46 15.74 9.15
CA LYS A 58 -14.76 14.88 8.18
C LYS A 58 -13.24 15.07 8.23
N ALA A 59 -12.78 16.29 8.54
CA ALA A 59 -11.36 16.58 8.68
C ALA A 59 -10.76 15.79 9.85
N ASP A 60 -11.40 15.85 11.02
CA ASP A 60 -10.97 15.11 12.22
C ASP A 60 -10.90 13.60 11.98
N ILE A 61 -11.90 13.05 11.29
CA ILE A 61 -11.93 11.62 10.96
C ILE A 61 -10.70 11.23 10.13
N LEU A 62 -10.37 12.03 9.13
CA LEU A 62 -9.23 11.78 8.24
C LEU A 62 -7.89 12.00 8.95
N GLU A 63 -7.77 13.04 9.77
CA GLU A 63 -6.57 13.32 10.54
C GLU A 63 -6.24 12.19 11.51
N LYS A 64 -7.25 11.74 12.27
CA LYS A 64 -7.10 10.61 13.19
C LYS A 64 -6.70 9.33 12.45
N ALA A 65 -7.26 9.09 11.28
CA ALA A 65 -6.91 7.95 10.45
C ALA A 65 -5.44 7.98 9.99
N VAL A 66 -4.96 9.14 9.55
CA VAL A 66 -3.56 9.32 9.16
C VAL A 66 -2.64 9.08 10.35
N SER A 67 -2.94 9.69 11.50
CA SER A 67 -2.16 9.51 12.72
C SER A 67 -2.14 8.04 13.16
N TYR A 68 -3.28 7.35 13.09
CA TYR A 68 -3.39 5.92 13.40
C TYR A 68 -2.51 5.08 12.46
N LEU A 69 -2.56 5.31 11.15
CA LEU A 69 -1.73 4.59 10.18
C LEU A 69 -0.24 4.86 10.36
N GLN A 70 0.15 6.11 10.68
CA GLN A 70 1.54 6.44 10.99
C GLN A 70 2.04 5.73 12.24
N GLN A 71 1.20 5.64 13.28
CA GLN A 71 1.52 4.88 14.48
C GLN A 71 1.66 3.39 14.17
N GLN A 72 0.71 2.79 13.43
CA GLN A 72 0.74 1.38 13.07
C GLN A 72 1.94 1.02 12.18
N THR A 73 2.31 1.87 11.23
CA THR A 73 3.49 1.65 10.38
C THR A 73 4.80 1.74 11.15
N SER A 74 4.90 2.71 12.07
CA SER A 74 6.09 2.87 12.92
C SER A 74 6.22 1.78 13.98
N GLN A 75 5.09 1.26 14.46
CA GLN A 75 5.05 0.28 15.55
C GLN A 75 4.71 -1.13 15.07
N SER A 76 4.63 -1.39 13.76
CA SER A 76 4.28 -2.73 13.24
C SER A 76 5.31 -3.73 13.76
N PRO A 77 4.97 -4.54 14.78
CA PRO A 77 5.95 -5.42 15.40
C PRO A 77 6.37 -6.49 14.40
N ASN A 78 5.51 -6.81 13.43
CA ASN A 78 5.82 -7.73 12.34
C ASN A 78 6.87 -7.18 11.38
N LEU A 79 6.84 -5.88 11.04
CA LEU A 79 7.83 -5.32 10.11
C LEU A 79 9.19 -5.16 10.80
N ALA A 80 9.20 -4.64 12.03
CA ALA A 80 10.41 -4.51 12.83
C ALA A 80 11.03 -5.88 13.15
N LYS A 81 10.20 -6.87 13.50
CA LYS A 81 10.65 -8.26 13.73
C LYS A 81 11.16 -8.90 12.44
N LEU A 82 10.48 -8.73 11.31
CA LEU A 82 10.96 -9.27 10.03
C LEU A 82 12.32 -8.68 9.62
N GLU A 83 12.50 -7.37 9.83
CA GLU A 83 13.79 -6.71 9.59
C GLU A 83 14.87 -7.24 10.53
N GLN A 84 14.56 -7.44 11.81
CA GLN A 84 15.47 -8.04 12.78
C GLN A 84 15.84 -9.48 12.42
N ASP A 85 14.86 -10.32 12.11
CA ASP A 85 15.04 -11.73 11.73
C ASP A 85 15.88 -11.82 10.44
N TYR A 86 15.64 -10.93 9.47
CA TYR A 86 16.47 -10.82 8.26
C TYR A 86 17.91 -10.44 8.58
N LYS A 87 18.13 -9.39 9.39
CA LYS A 87 19.47 -8.95 9.80
C LYS A 87 20.22 -10.07 10.53
N GLN A 88 19.53 -10.80 11.39
CA GLN A 88 20.11 -11.94 12.11
C GLN A 88 20.48 -13.08 11.16
N GLY A 89 19.57 -13.50 10.27
CA GLY A 89 19.83 -14.55 9.29
C GLY A 89 20.96 -14.20 8.33
N PHE A 90 20.98 -12.95 7.85
CA PHE A 90 22.06 -12.42 7.03
C PHE A 90 23.40 -12.46 7.78
N SER A 91 23.44 -12.03 9.05
CA SER A 91 24.66 -12.05 9.86
C SER A 91 25.17 -13.47 10.08
N CYS A 92 24.30 -14.45 10.32
CA CYS A 92 24.70 -15.86 10.47
C CYS A 92 25.29 -16.40 9.17
N CYS A 93 24.60 -16.19 8.04
CA CYS A 93 25.07 -16.62 6.73
C CYS A 93 26.39 -15.95 6.35
N LEU A 94 26.54 -14.64 6.61
CA LEU A 94 27.77 -13.90 6.36
C LEU A 94 28.93 -14.47 7.18
N LYS A 95 28.71 -14.78 8.46
CA LYS A 95 29.74 -15.39 9.32
C LYS A 95 30.19 -16.73 8.77
N GLU A 96 29.27 -17.59 8.36
CA GLU A 96 29.58 -18.89 7.74
C GLU A 96 30.34 -18.72 6.42
N ALA A 97 29.90 -17.79 5.56
CA ALA A 97 30.57 -17.48 4.31
C ALA A 97 32.01 -17.01 4.53
N VAL A 98 32.22 -16.09 5.47
CA VAL A 98 33.57 -15.62 5.85
C VAL A 98 34.43 -16.79 6.34
N GLN A 99 33.88 -17.63 7.23
CA GLN A 99 34.60 -18.77 7.77
C GLN A 99 35.01 -19.78 6.67
N PHE A 100 34.11 -20.07 5.73
CA PHE A 100 34.39 -20.95 4.60
C PHE A 100 35.50 -20.40 3.70
N LEU A 101 35.46 -19.10 3.39
CA LEU A 101 36.49 -18.44 2.58
C LEU A 101 37.86 -18.47 3.27
N CYS A 102 37.90 -18.23 4.58
CA CYS A 102 39.16 -18.31 5.35
C CYS A 102 39.74 -19.73 5.42
N TYR A 103 38.91 -20.78 5.36
CA TYR A 103 39.37 -22.17 5.44
C TYR A 103 40.04 -22.66 4.13
N TYR A 104 39.70 -22.07 2.98
CA TYR A 104 40.24 -22.46 1.67
C TYR A 104 40.90 -21.26 0.95
N PRO A 105 42.11 -20.83 1.31
CA PRO A 105 42.70 -19.57 0.84
C PRO A 105 43.24 -19.59 -0.61
N GLU A 106 42.91 -20.59 -1.44
CA GLU A 106 43.52 -20.77 -2.77
C GLU A 106 43.37 -19.54 -3.69
N ASN A 107 42.33 -18.71 -3.52
CA ASN A 107 42.06 -17.51 -4.33
C ASN A 107 41.85 -16.22 -3.47
N GLY A 108 42.83 -15.85 -2.65
CA GLY A 108 42.74 -14.74 -1.70
C GLY A 108 42.24 -13.40 -2.27
N GLU A 109 42.59 -13.02 -3.49
CA GLU A 109 42.11 -11.76 -4.11
C GLU A 109 40.60 -11.78 -4.37
N THR A 110 40.08 -12.87 -4.93
CA THR A 110 38.65 -13.05 -5.19
C THR A 110 37.86 -13.11 -3.89
N GLN A 111 38.41 -13.76 -2.86
CA GLN A 111 37.80 -13.83 -1.53
C GLN A 111 37.69 -12.45 -0.88
N MET A 112 38.75 -11.65 -0.94
CA MET A 112 38.76 -10.29 -0.42
C MET A 112 37.77 -9.38 -1.18
N LYS A 113 37.64 -9.53 -2.50
CA LYS A 113 36.62 -8.82 -3.29
C LYS A 113 35.20 -9.20 -2.86
N LEU A 114 34.94 -10.50 -2.68
CA LEU A 114 33.65 -11.00 -2.24
C LEU A 114 33.29 -10.54 -0.82
N LEU A 115 34.25 -10.59 0.12
CA LEU A 115 34.08 -10.10 1.48
C LEU A 115 33.74 -8.61 1.52
N ASN A 116 34.46 -7.79 0.74
CA ASN A 116 34.15 -6.37 0.62
C ASN A 116 32.74 -6.12 0.08
N HIS A 117 32.29 -6.91 -0.90
CA HIS A 117 30.93 -6.79 -1.43
C HIS A 117 29.85 -7.20 -0.42
N LEU A 118 30.12 -8.23 0.39
CA LEU A 118 29.18 -8.72 1.40
C LEU A 118 29.11 -7.82 2.65
N GLN A 119 30.23 -7.19 3.01
CA GLN A 119 30.34 -6.25 4.14
C GLN A 119 29.97 -4.81 3.76
N ALA A 120 29.99 -4.47 2.48
CA ALA A 120 29.45 -3.21 2.01
C ALA A 120 28.01 -3.10 2.51
N PRO A 121 27.60 -1.94 3.08
CA PRO A 121 26.26 -1.77 3.57
C PRO A 121 25.31 -1.97 2.38
N GLN A 122 24.69 -3.14 2.34
CA GLN A 122 23.66 -3.47 1.39
C GLN A 122 22.58 -2.41 1.60
N ARG A 123 22.55 -1.40 0.73
CA ARG A 123 21.37 -0.57 0.51
C ARG A 123 20.34 -1.41 -0.25
N LEU A 124 20.04 -2.59 0.27
CA LEU A 124 18.80 -3.28 -0.02
C LEU A 124 17.73 -2.47 0.70
N SER A 125 17.38 -1.34 0.09
CA SER A 125 16.08 -0.73 0.21
C SER A 125 15.11 -1.79 -0.33
N VAL A 126 14.74 -2.73 0.53
CA VAL A 126 13.58 -3.58 0.32
C VAL A 126 12.39 -2.63 0.45
N ALA A 127 12.11 -1.87 -0.62
CA ALA A 127 10.77 -1.38 -0.80
C ALA A 127 9.87 -2.62 -0.74
N PRO A 128 8.75 -2.58 0.01
CA PRO A 128 7.88 -3.73 0.18
C PRO A 128 7.13 -3.97 -1.14
N HIS A 129 7.81 -4.54 -2.11
CA HIS A 129 7.20 -5.12 -3.28
C HIS A 129 6.92 -6.59 -2.95
N THR A 130 5.63 -6.83 -2.74
CA THR A 130 4.96 -8.11 -2.58
C THR A 130 5.56 -9.17 -3.50
N TYR A 131 6.32 -10.11 -2.92
CA TYR A 131 6.72 -11.33 -3.62
C TYR A 131 5.50 -12.26 -3.66
N ILE A 132 4.79 -12.27 -4.79
CA ILE A 132 3.77 -13.29 -5.08
C ILE A 132 4.49 -14.43 -5.80
N PRO A 133 4.45 -15.69 -5.32
CA PRO A 133 5.00 -16.81 -6.05
C PRO A 133 4.18 -17.03 -7.31
N SER A 134 4.81 -16.87 -8.47
CA SER A 134 4.23 -17.17 -9.78
C SER A 134 4.07 -18.68 -9.94
N VAL A 135 2.86 -19.20 -9.71
CA VAL A 135 2.46 -20.49 -10.28
C VAL A 135 2.10 -20.27 -11.74
N SER A 136 2.82 -20.96 -12.62
CA SER A 136 2.62 -20.96 -14.06
C SER A 136 1.23 -21.50 -14.41
N ASP A 137 0.38 -20.67 -15.03
CA ASP A 137 -0.41 -21.12 -16.16
C ASP A 137 -0.69 -19.97 -17.14
N SER A 138 -0.64 -20.31 -18.41
CA SER A 138 -0.55 -19.38 -19.54
C SER A 138 -1.87 -18.65 -19.78
N LYS A 139 -1.82 -17.32 -19.83
CA LYS A 139 -2.48 -16.47 -20.84
C LYS A 139 -1.95 -15.03 -20.73
N GLN A 140 -1.32 -14.59 -21.81
CA GLN A 140 -0.68 -13.28 -21.95
C GLN A 140 -1.68 -12.15 -21.67
N VAL A 141 -1.34 -11.24 -20.77
CA VAL A 141 -1.92 -9.89 -20.71
C VAL A 141 -0.77 -8.90 -20.60
N ALA A 142 -0.73 -7.98 -21.56
CA ALA A 142 0.30 -6.97 -21.74
C ALA A 142 0.55 -6.15 -20.46
N LEU A 143 1.82 -6.10 -20.06
CA LEU A 143 2.30 -5.36 -18.90
C LEU A 143 2.44 -3.87 -19.25
N ALA A 144 1.43 -3.07 -18.93
CA ALA A 144 1.59 -1.62 -18.88
C ALA A 144 1.97 -1.21 -17.46
N SER A 145 3.22 -0.77 -17.33
CA SER A 145 3.89 -0.20 -16.17
C SER A 145 2.96 0.73 -15.37
N THR A 146 2.61 0.33 -14.15
CA THR A 146 1.85 1.19 -13.22
C THR A 146 2.84 1.97 -12.36
N THR A 147 3.59 2.88 -12.98
CA THR A 147 4.24 3.95 -12.22
C THR A 147 3.17 4.96 -11.85
N ASN A 148 3.10 5.29 -10.55
CA ASN A 148 2.41 6.43 -9.96
C ASN A 148 1.16 6.88 -10.74
N LYS A 149 0.04 6.18 -10.54
CA LYS A 149 -1.27 6.68 -10.95
C LYS A 149 -1.58 7.92 -10.13
N ILE A 150 -1.07 9.03 -10.63
CA ILE A 150 -1.35 10.39 -10.21
C ILE A 150 -2.86 10.47 -10.06
N TRP A 151 -3.31 10.93 -8.90
CA TRP A 151 -4.72 11.18 -8.67
C TRP A 151 -5.16 12.16 -9.76
N ARG A 152 -6.02 11.71 -10.69
CA ARG A 152 -6.60 12.59 -11.70
C ARG A 152 -7.91 13.10 -11.13
N PRO A 153 -8.05 14.41 -10.88
CA PRO A 153 -9.38 14.98 -10.72
C PRO A 153 -10.13 14.75 -12.04
N TRP A 154 -11.36 14.26 -11.95
CA TRP A 154 -12.33 14.25 -13.05
C TRP A 154 -12.53 15.66 -13.59
#